data_AF-A0A4P5T7Y2-F1
#
_entry.id   AF-A0A4P5T7Y2-F1
#
_cell.length_a   1.000
_cell.length_b   1.000
_cell.length_c   1.000
_cell.angle_alpha   90.00
_cell.angle_beta   90.00
_cell.angle_gamma   90.00
#
_symmetry.space_group_name_H-M   'P 1'
#
loop_
_entity.id
_entity.type
_entity.pdbx_description
1 polymer ?
#
loop_
_entity_poly.entity_id
_entity_poly.type
_entity_poly.pdbx_seq_one_letter_code
_entity_poly.pdbx_strand_id
1 'polypeptide(L)'
;MMINRKYAFVLFFMLTFHFLSAQSGWVEKYMMDEAYKNKIISLAKQAMIEKPITVTNESSPRSAGGKHDFFSEGDYWWENPASPDSPYIQRDGMSNPNNFVAHRKAMIRFSQLVGTLTSAYLIEKKKEYVEQAFKHYEAWFLNEETLMNPSLLYAQAIKGRVTGRGVGIIDMIQMIEVAQSLRVIEKALPGKKKEIAGVKSWFEQYLSWVTTHPYGIDERNAKNNHGTCWVMQVAAFARLTGNKALLDICENRFKTILLPNQMDENGAFPLELRRTKPYGYALFNTDAMATICHILADRSLWTFSLPDGRNMEKGISFMYPFVADKNKWTYPKDVMYWDEWPVAQPFLLFGSIAFKNKTWLGTWGTLERFPENEEVIRNLPIRNPLIWLKM
;
A
#
# COMPACT_ATOMS: atom_id res chain seq x y z
N MET A 1 3.34 -55.20 -25.66
CA MET A 1 2.88 -54.87 -24.29
C MET A 1 3.29 -53.42 -23.99
N MET A 2 2.38 -52.44 -24.08
CA MET A 2 2.68 -51.03 -23.83
C MET A 2 1.61 -50.43 -22.92
N ILE A 3 2.01 -49.94 -21.74
CA ILE A 3 1.12 -49.29 -20.78
C ILE A 3 1.16 -47.77 -21.01
N ASN A 4 -0.03 -47.16 -21.05
CA ASN A 4 -0.24 -45.84 -21.62
C ASN A 4 0.13 -44.70 -20.64
N ARG A 5 1.30 -44.07 -20.81
CA ARG A 5 1.79 -42.94 -19.99
C ARG A 5 1.05 -41.62 -20.31
N LYS A 6 -0.24 -41.51 -19.95
CA LYS A 6 -1.02 -40.24 -20.12
C LYS A 6 -1.72 -39.67 -18.89
N TYR A 7 -1.68 -40.33 -17.72
CA TYR A 7 -2.41 -39.86 -16.53
C TYR A 7 -1.55 -39.25 -15.41
N ALA A 8 -0.21 -39.20 -15.56
CA ALA A 8 0.69 -38.69 -14.51
C ALA A 8 0.76 -37.15 -14.40
N PHE A 9 0.36 -36.40 -15.43
CA PHE A 9 0.59 -34.94 -15.50
C PHE A 9 -0.50 -34.06 -14.92
N VAL A 10 -1.71 -34.58 -14.66
CA VAL A 10 -2.85 -33.78 -14.17
C VAL A 10 -2.84 -33.62 -12.64
N LEU A 11 -2.26 -34.58 -11.91
CA LEU A 11 -2.21 -34.56 -10.44
C LEU A 11 -1.21 -33.53 -9.87
N PHE A 12 -0.18 -33.14 -10.61
CA PHE A 12 0.85 -32.22 -10.11
C PHE A 12 0.39 -30.74 -10.08
N PHE A 13 -0.60 -30.38 -10.92
CA PHE A 13 -1.10 -28.99 -11.00
C PHE A 13 -2.17 -28.64 -9.95
N MET A 14 -2.81 -29.64 -9.32
CA MET A 14 -3.74 -29.38 -8.20
C MET A 14 -3.04 -29.25 -6.84
N LEU A 15 -1.82 -29.78 -6.70
CA LEU A 15 -1.05 -29.72 -5.44
C LEU A 15 -0.52 -28.31 -5.14
N THR A 16 -0.07 -27.55 -6.14
CA THR A 16 0.46 -26.19 -5.94
C THR A 16 -0.59 -25.17 -5.53
N PHE A 17 -1.86 -25.34 -5.96
CA PHE A 17 -2.96 -24.45 -5.56
C PHE A 17 -3.42 -24.64 -4.10
N HIS A 18 -3.24 -25.84 -3.52
CA HIS A 18 -3.63 -26.13 -2.14
C HIS A 18 -2.61 -25.65 -1.09
N PHE A 19 -1.36 -25.36 -1.47
CA PHE A 19 -0.33 -24.99 -0.51
C PHE A 19 -0.58 -23.65 0.21
N LEU A 20 -1.34 -22.72 -0.41
CA LEU A 20 -1.63 -21.41 0.19
C LEU A 20 -2.94 -21.37 1.01
N SER A 21 -3.94 -22.19 0.69
CA SER A 21 -5.23 -22.19 1.43
C SER A 21 -5.13 -22.88 2.79
N ALA A 22 -4.27 -23.88 2.93
CA ALA A 22 -3.98 -24.50 4.23
C ALA A 22 -2.99 -23.69 5.10
N GLN A 23 -2.28 -22.72 4.52
CA GLN A 23 -1.22 -21.96 5.22
C GLN A 23 -1.72 -20.76 6.02
N SER A 24 -2.89 -20.17 5.70
CA SER A 24 -3.39 -18.97 6.40
C SER A 24 -4.23 -19.28 7.63
N GLY A 25 -4.90 -20.43 7.73
CA GLY A 25 -5.90 -20.68 8.78
C GLY A 25 -5.39 -20.60 10.23
N TRP A 26 -4.10 -20.85 10.49
CA TRP A 26 -3.51 -20.63 11.83
C TRP A 26 -3.18 -19.16 12.09
N VAL A 27 -2.82 -18.40 11.05
CA VAL A 27 -2.56 -16.96 11.11
C VAL A 27 -3.86 -16.20 11.30
N GLU A 28 -4.89 -16.55 10.53
CA GLU A 28 -6.26 -16.02 10.69
C GLU A 28 -6.78 -16.26 12.10
N LYS A 29 -6.68 -17.49 12.62
CA LYS A 29 -7.09 -17.81 14.00
C LYS A 29 -6.35 -16.99 15.07
N TYR A 30 -5.08 -16.66 14.84
CA TYR A 30 -4.27 -15.88 15.79
C TYR A 30 -4.52 -14.37 15.67
N MET A 31 -4.67 -13.86 14.45
CA MET A 31 -4.92 -12.46 14.13
C MET A 31 -6.35 -12.02 14.47
N MET A 32 -7.32 -12.89 14.20
CA MET A 32 -8.76 -12.64 14.41
C MET A 32 -9.18 -13.05 15.82
N ASP A 33 -8.49 -12.52 16.83
CA ASP A 33 -9.01 -12.56 18.19
C ASP A 33 -10.35 -11.81 18.29
N GLU A 34 -11.12 -12.08 19.35
CA GLU A 34 -12.44 -11.47 19.55
C GLU A 34 -12.37 -9.94 19.65
N ALA A 35 -11.33 -9.36 20.25
CA ALA A 35 -11.18 -7.92 20.36
C ALA A 35 -10.95 -7.26 18.98
N TYR A 36 -10.13 -7.88 18.12
CA TYR A 36 -9.89 -7.44 16.75
C TYR A 36 -11.17 -7.48 15.91
N LYS A 37 -11.91 -8.59 15.94
CA LYS A 37 -13.21 -8.70 15.24
C LYS A 37 -14.19 -7.61 15.72
N ASN A 38 -14.33 -7.45 17.03
CA ASN A 38 -15.24 -6.49 17.62
C ASN A 38 -14.86 -5.03 17.29
N LYS A 39 -13.56 -4.69 17.24
CA LYS A 39 -13.08 -3.38 16.78
C LYS A 39 -13.40 -3.15 15.29
N ILE A 40 -13.15 -4.11 14.41
CA ILE A 40 -13.53 -4.02 12.98
C ILE A 40 -15.04 -3.83 12.81
N ILE A 41 -15.87 -4.60 13.52
CA ILE A 41 -17.34 -4.46 13.46
C ILE A 41 -17.80 -3.10 14.00
N SER A 42 -17.15 -2.58 15.05
CA SER A 42 -17.43 -1.24 15.59
C SER A 42 -17.10 -0.12 14.59
N LEU A 43 -15.91 -0.18 13.97
CA LEU A 43 -15.51 0.76 12.92
C LEU A 43 -16.42 0.64 11.68
N ALA A 44 -16.86 -0.56 11.32
CA ALA A 44 -17.79 -0.77 10.21
C ALA A 44 -19.17 -0.18 10.49
N LYS A 45 -19.69 -0.26 11.73
CA LYS A 45 -20.94 0.42 12.11
C LYS A 45 -20.86 1.95 11.92
N GLN A 46 -19.71 2.56 12.18
CA GLN A 46 -19.46 3.97 11.87
C GLN A 46 -19.41 4.19 10.35
N ALA A 47 -18.61 3.39 9.63
CA ALA A 47 -18.50 3.47 8.17
C ALA A 47 -19.82 3.25 7.42
N MET A 48 -20.80 2.56 8.02
CA MET A 48 -22.14 2.35 7.44
C MET A 48 -22.97 3.63 7.27
N ILE A 49 -22.70 4.69 8.04
CA ILE A 49 -23.40 5.97 7.93
C ILE A 49 -22.58 7.07 7.23
N GLU A 50 -21.32 6.78 6.90
CA GLU A 50 -20.41 7.74 6.27
C GLU A 50 -20.79 8.00 4.81
N LYS A 51 -20.73 9.28 4.40
CA LYS A 51 -20.96 9.68 3.00
C LYS A 51 -19.65 9.69 2.20
N PRO A 52 -19.70 9.48 0.86
CA PRO A 52 -18.54 9.70 0.02
C PRO A 52 -18.02 11.15 0.11
N ILE A 53 -16.70 11.27 0.16
CA ILE A 53 -15.96 12.53 0.05
C ILE A 53 -14.82 12.22 -0.92
N THR A 54 -14.65 13.03 -1.95
CA THR A 54 -13.67 12.84 -3.05
C THR A 54 -12.80 14.09 -3.21
N VAL A 55 -11.95 14.11 -4.25
CA VAL A 55 -11.16 15.30 -4.61
C VAL A 55 -12.02 16.53 -4.94
N THR A 56 -13.29 16.35 -5.31
CA THR A 56 -14.15 17.49 -5.71
C THR A 56 -14.77 18.24 -4.54
N ASN A 57 -14.60 17.76 -3.31
CA ASN A 57 -15.19 18.36 -2.11
C ASN A 57 -14.40 19.57 -1.59
N GLU A 58 -13.12 19.64 -1.92
CA GLU A 58 -12.18 20.64 -1.41
C GLU A 58 -11.39 21.22 -2.59
N SER A 59 -10.73 22.34 -2.39
CA SER A 59 -9.84 22.91 -3.41
C SER A 59 -8.75 23.77 -2.77
N SER A 60 -7.66 23.98 -3.51
CA SER A 60 -6.61 24.90 -3.10
C SER A 60 -6.42 25.96 -4.17
N PRO A 61 -6.35 27.26 -3.82
CA PRO A 61 -5.94 28.31 -4.76
C PRO A 61 -4.46 28.18 -5.19
N ARG A 62 -3.70 27.25 -4.58
CA ARG A 62 -2.34 26.88 -4.98
C ARG A 62 -2.28 25.72 -5.98
N SER A 63 -3.43 25.11 -6.30
CA SER A 63 -3.53 24.07 -7.34
C SER A 63 -3.51 24.70 -8.73
N ALA A 64 -2.82 24.04 -9.66
CA ALA A 64 -2.93 24.32 -11.09
C ALA A 64 -3.87 23.34 -11.83
N GLY A 65 -4.46 22.37 -11.11
CA GLY A 65 -5.40 21.40 -11.63
C GLY A 65 -6.86 21.83 -11.48
N GLY A 66 -7.76 21.19 -12.23
CA GLY A 66 -9.19 21.40 -12.15
C GLY A 66 -9.86 20.68 -10.98
N LYS A 67 -11.18 20.84 -10.86
CA LYS A 67 -12.04 20.26 -9.81
C LYS A 67 -11.82 18.74 -9.58
N HIS A 68 -11.54 17.99 -10.65
CA HIS A 68 -11.39 16.53 -10.62
C HIS A 68 -9.94 16.06 -10.42
N ASP A 69 -8.98 16.98 -10.31
CA ASP A 69 -7.58 16.62 -10.19
C ASP A 69 -7.13 16.45 -8.73
N PHE A 70 -6.31 15.43 -8.48
CA PHE A 70 -5.66 15.28 -7.18
C PHE A 70 -4.54 16.31 -7.01
N PHE A 71 -4.60 17.09 -5.94
CA PHE A 71 -3.61 18.08 -5.57
C PHE A 71 -3.08 17.81 -4.15
N SER A 72 -1.77 17.89 -3.99
CA SER A 72 -1.10 17.89 -2.70
C SER A 72 0.18 18.70 -2.76
N GLU A 73 0.70 19.14 -1.62
CA GLU A 73 1.96 19.87 -1.54
C GLU A 73 3.08 18.97 -0.99
N GLY A 74 4.32 19.26 -1.40
CA GLY A 74 5.50 18.52 -0.94
C GLY A 74 5.70 18.72 0.56
N ASP A 75 5.61 17.65 1.34
CA ASP A 75 5.54 17.71 2.82
C ASP A 75 6.65 18.53 3.48
N TYR A 76 7.87 18.40 2.97
CA TYR A 76 9.07 18.97 3.57
C TYR A 76 9.45 20.33 2.96
N TRP A 77 8.53 21.02 2.30
CA TRP A 77 8.77 22.33 1.68
C TRP A 77 8.13 23.45 2.48
N TRP A 78 8.95 24.40 2.89
CA TRP A 78 8.62 25.47 3.82
C TRP A 78 8.81 26.85 3.18
N GLU A 79 8.10 27.83 3.71
CA GLU A 79 8.31 29.24 3.38
C GLU A 79 9.79 29.64 3.56
N ASN A 80 10.28 30.43 2.61
CA ASN A 80 11.63 30.96 2.63
C ASN A 80 11.59 32.34 3.32
N PRO A 81 12.30 32.54 4.44
CA PRO A 81 12.22 33.78 5.23
C PRO A 81 12.79 35.01 4.50
N ALA A 82 13.43 34.86 3.34
CA ALA A 82 13.94 35.98 2.55
C ALA A 82 12.84 36.88 1.95
N SER A 83 11.70 36.31 1.54
CA SER A 83 10.53 37.06 1.04
C SER A 83 9.31 36.13 0.88
N PRO A 84 8.06 36.59 1.12
CA PRO A 84 6.84 35.80 0.93
C PRO A 84 6.67 35.15 -0.45
N ASP A 85 7.24 35.77 -1.49
CA ASP A 85 7.15 35.30 -2.88
C ASP A 85 8.30 34.36 -3.28
N SER A 86 9.28 34.17 -2.39
CA SER A 86 10.42 33.30 -2.65
C SER A 86 9.99 31.82 -2.81
N PRO A 87 10.60 31.07 -3.75
CA PRO A 87 10.38 29.64 -3.85
C PRO A 87 10.66 28.92 -2.54
N TYR A 88 9.78 27.98 -2.16
CA TYR A 88 9.91 27.24 -0.89
C TYR A 88 11.26 26.50 -0.80
N ILE A 89 11.72 26.26 0.44
CA ILE A 89 12.97 25.57 0.78
C ILE A 89 12.69 24.22 1.46
N GLN A 90 13.55 23.24 1.23
CA GLN A 90 13.38 21.89 1.76
C GLN A 90 13.93 21.77 3.19
N ARG A 91 13.22 21.07 4.08
CA ARG A 91 13.64 20.68 5.43
C ARG A 91 13.32 19.20 5.68
N ASP A 92 14.25 18.30 5.37
CA ASP A 92 13.95 16.87 5.27
C ASP A 92 13.40 16.26 6.58
N GLY A 93 12.29 15.54 6.49
CA GLY A 93 11.61 14.92 7.63
C GLY A 93 10.83 15.88 8.54
N MET A 94 10.77 17.18 8.22
CA MET A 94 9.95 18.17 8.93
C MET A 94 8.73 18.54 8.07
N SER A 95 7.55 18.04 8.42
CA SER A 95 6.31 18.25 7.67
C SER A 95 5.78 19.66 7.91
N ASN A 96 5.52 20.42 6.83
CA ASN A 96 4.93 21.75 6.89
C ASN A 96 3.42 21.66 7.22
N PRO A 97 2.96 22.19 8.38
CA PRO A 97 1.56 22.12 8.79
C PRO A 97 0.62 22.97 7.92
N ASN A 98 1.14 23.94 7.16
CA ASN A 98 0.36 24.83 6.29
C ASN A 98 0.07 24.22 4.90
N ASN A 99 0.56 23.00 4.64
CA ASN A 99 0.32 22.30 3.38
C ASN A 99 -1.16 21.94 3.21
N PHE A 100 -1.63 22.03 1.97
CA PHE A 100 -2.92 21.49 1.58
C PHE A 100 -2.85 19.96 1.58
N VAL A 101 -3.60 19.36 2.50
CA VAL A 101 -3.64 17.89 2.73
C VAL A 101 -5.02 17.28 2.46
N ALA A 102 -6.03 18.07 2.07
CA ALA A 102 -7.42 17.62 2.05
C ALA A 102 -7.68 16.46 1.07
N HIS A 103 -7.17 16.51 -0.17
CA HIS A 103 -7.37 15.42 -1.13
C HIS A 103 -6.68 14.12 -0.66
N ARG A 104 -5.50 14.24 -0.01
CA ARG A 104 -4.79 13.12 0.60
C ARG A 104 -5.59 12.53 1.77
N LYS A 105 -6.15 13.36 2.65
CA LYS A 105 -7.04 12.91 3.74
C LYS A 105 -8.31 12.23 3.20
N ALA A 106 -8.92 12.76 2.15
CA ALA A 106 -10.07 12.14 1.48
C ALA A 106 -9.72 10.75 0.92
N MET A 107 -8.57 10.61 0.25
CA MET A 107 -8.08 9.33 -0.29
C MET A 107 -7.75 8.31 0.81
N ILE A 108 -7.10 8.73 1.90
CA ILE A 108 -6.85 7.91 3.09
C ILE A 108 -8.17 7.42 3.69
N ARG A 109 -9.13 8.34 3.92
CA ARG A 109 -10.46 8.02 4.47
C ARG A 109 -11.20 7.04 3.57
N PHE A 110 -11.17 7.24 2.24
CA PHE A 110 -11.78 6.31 1.29
C PHE A 110 -11.20 4.89 1.44
N SER A 111 -9.87 4.77 1.46
CA SER A 111 -9.16 3.51 1.68
C SER A 111 -9.55 2.82 3.00
N GLN A 112 -9.53 3.57 4.11
CA GLN A 112 -9.95 3.09 5.42
C GLN A 112 -11.40 2.59 5.44
N LEU A 113 -12.34 3.35 4.86
CA LEU A 113 -13.76 2.99 4.83
C LEU A 113 -14.01 1.70 4.04
N VAL A 114 -13.51 1.59 2.80
CA VAL A 114 -13.76 0.38 1.99
C VAL A 114 -13.01 -0.84 2.53
N GLY A 115 -11.80 -0.66 3.07
CA GLY A 115 -11.06 -1.74 3.73
C GLY A 115 -11.78 -2.25 4.99
N THR A 116 -12.32 -1.35 5.80
CA THR A 116 -13.07 -1.69 7.03
C THR A 116 -14.38 -2.39 6.69
N LEU A 117 -15.18 -1.82 5.79
CA LEU A 117 -16.46 -2.40 5.36
C LEU A 117 -16.26 -3.76 4.69
N THR A 118 -15.25 -3.89 3.84
CA THR A 118 -14.91 -5.18 3.21
C THR A 118 -14.47 -6.19 4.28
N SER A 119 -13.67 -5.77 5.27
CA SER A 119 -13.28 -6.63 6.41
C SER A 119 -14.48 -7.09 7.25
N ALA A 120 -15.48 -6.23 7.47
CA ALA A 120 -16.71 -6.59 8.18
C ALA A 120 -17.61 -7.54 7.37
N TYR A 121 -17.74 -7.34 6.05
CA TYR A 121 -18.34 -8.36 5.16
C TYR A 121 -17.58 -9.68 5.23
N LEU A 122 -16.25 -9.63 5.26
CA LEU A 122 -15.41 -10.83 5.35
C LEU A 122 -15.60 -11.58 6.69
N ILE A 123 -15.95 -10.89 7.78
CA ILE A 123 -16.31 -11.50 9.08
C ILE A 123 -17.76 -12.00 9.11
N GLU A 124 -18.75 -11.12 8.89
CA GLU A 124 -20.17 -11.41 9.14
C GLU A 124 -20.96 -11.88 7.89
N LYS A 125 -20.35 -11.82 6.71
CA LYS A 125 -20.95 -12.15 5.39
C LYS A 125 -22.20 -11.33 5.00
N LYS A 126 -22.53 -10.24 5.72
CA LYS A 126 -23.64 -9.32 5.39
C LYS A 126 -23.31 -8.44 4.17
N LYS A 127 -24.15 -8.49 3.14
CA LYS A 127 -23.93 -7.74 1.88
C LYS A 127 -24.00 -6.22 2.03
N GLU A 128 -24.77 -5.73 3.01
CA GLU A 128 -24.94 -4.29 3.30
C GLU A 128 -23.61 -3.53 3.41
N TYR A 129 -22.56 -4.16 3.97
CA TYR A 129 -21.23 -3.55 4.08
C TYR A 129 -20.57 -3.31 2.72
N VAL A 130 -20.62 -4.28 1.81
CA VAL A 130 -20.01 -4.12 0.47
C VAL A 130 -20.87 -3.24 -0.44
N GLU A 131 -22.19 -3.23 -0.24
CA GLU A 131 -23.11 -2.30 -0.92
C GLU A 131 -22.85 -0.86 -0.50
N GLN A 132 -22.64 -0.61 0.81
CA GLN A 132 -22.22 0.69 1.31
C GLN A 132 -20.84 1.07 0.76
N ALA A 133 -19.86 0.17 0.83
CA ALA A 133 -18.52 0.42 0.30
C ALA A 133 -18.59 0.83 -1.17
N PHE A 134 -19.43 0.17 -1.97
CA PHE A 134 -19.60 0.44 -3.40
C PHE A 134 -20.06 1.88 -3.72
N LYS A 135 -20.86 2.53 -2.86
CA LYS A 135 -21.24 3.94 -3.03
C LYS A 135 -20.03 4.88 -3.04
N HIS A 136 -18.97 4.54 -2.31
CA HIS A 136 -17.72 5.30 -2.35
C HIS A 136 -16.97 5.09 -3.67
N TYR A 137 -16.97 3.86 -4.23
CA TYR A 137 -16.40 3.61 -5.57
C TYR A 137 -17.17 4.36 -6.66
N GLU A 138 -18.50 4.37 -6.61
CA GLU A 138 -19.33 5.13 -7.56
C GLU A 138 -18.97 6.62 -7.53
N ALA A 139 -18.83 7.21 -6.35
CA ALA A 139 -18.43 8.62 -6.21
C ALA A 139 -16.99 8.92 -6.69
N TRP A 140 -16.01 8.08 -6.34
CA TRP A 140 -14.59 8.33 -6.66
C TRP A 140 -14.23 8.07 -8.12
N PHE A 141 -14.93 7.18 -8.82
CA PHE A 141 -14.50 6.67 -10.12
C PHE A 141 -15.52 6.79 -11.25
N LEU A 142 -16.82 6.93 -10.95
CA LEU A 142 -17.89 6.79 -11.96
C LEU A 142 -18.79 8.02 -12.09
N ASN A 143 -19.10 8.70 -10.99
CA ASN A 143 -19.97 9.87 -10.99
C ASN A 143 -19.22 11.07 -11.57
N GLU A 144 -19.66 11.56 -12.73
CA GLU A 144 -19.09 12.70 -13.45
C GLU A 144 -19.02 13.99 -12.60
N GLU A 145 -19.87 14.15 -11.59
CA GLU A 145 -19.83 15.31 -10.70
C GLU A 145 -18.72 15.24 -9.63
N THR A 146 -18.27 14.03 -9.27
CA THR A 146 -17.41 13.79 -8.10
C THR A 146 -16.16 12.95 -8.34
N LEU A 147 -15.98 12.37 -9.53
CA LEU A 147 -14.85 11.48 -9.81
C LEU A 147 -13.50 12.18 -9.67
N MET A 148 -12.46 11.40 -9.38
CA MET A 148 -11.06 11.82 -9.52
C MET A 148 -10.56 11.48 -10.93
N ASN A 149 -9.75 12.32 -11.55
CA ASN A 149 -9.06 11.98 -12.81
C ASN A 149 -7.99 10.90 -12.58
N PRO A 150 -7.75 9.96 -13.52
CA PRO A 150 -6.78 8.88 -13.37
C PRO A 150 -5.32 9.31 -13.53
N SER A 151 -4.92 10.38 -12.83
CA SER A 151 -3.56 10.92 -12.82
C SER A 151 -3.21 11.61 -11.50
N LEU A 152 -1.92 11.78 -11.23
CA LEU A 152 -1.39 12.58 -10.13
C LEU A 152 -0.53 13.75 -10.68
N LEU A 153 -1.04 14.45 -11.70
CA LEU A 153 -0.35 15.55 -12.38
C LEU A 153 0.02 16.71 -11.45
N TYR A 154 -0.75 16.95 -10.39
CA TYR A 154 -0.56 18.07 -9.46
C TYR A 154 -0.22 17.61 -8.03
N ALA A 155 0.32 16.39 -7.91
CA ALA A 155 0.73 15.84 -6.62
C ALA A 155 2.11 16.35 -6.18
N GLN A 156 2.21 16.64 -4.88
CA GLN A 156 3.37 17.24 -4.22
C GLN A 156 3.96 18.47 -4.94
N ALA A 157 3.10 19.40 -5.33
CA ALA A 157 3.48 20.73 -5.81
C ALA A 157 4.37 21.47 -4.80
N ILE A 158 5.14 22.46 -5.29
CA ILE A 158 6.02 23.29 -4.47
C ILE A 158 5.86 24.74 -4.93
N LYS A 159 5.40 25.63 -4.03
CA LYS A 159 5.22 27.06 -4.30
C LYS A 159 6.51 27.67 -4.87
N GLY A 160 6.36 28.34 -6.02
CA GLY A 160 7.46 28.99 -6.74
C GLY A 160 8.45 28.04 -7.44
N ARG A 161 8.14 26.74 -7.58
CA ARG A 161 9.01 25.79 -8.30
C ARG A 161 8.28 24.93 -9.33
N VAL A 162 7.29 24.14 -8.90
CA VAL A 162 6.60 23.15 -9.75
C VAL A 162 5.15 22.96 -9.32
N THR A 163 4.28 22.69 -10.28
CA THR A 163 2.84 22.40 -10.06
C THR A 163 2.55 20.95 -9.69
N GLY A 164 3.52 20.05 -9.89
CA GLY A 164 3.50 18.63 -9.53
C GLY A 164 4.84 17.98 -9.85
N ARG A 165 5.06 16.72 -9.43
CA ARG A 165 6.34 16.00 -9.64
C ARG A 165 6.24 14.49 -9.42
N GLY A 166 7.20 13.73 -9.95
CA GLY A 166 7.30 12.27 -9.81
C GLY A 166 7.15 11.75 -8.38
N VAL A 167 7.85 12.34 -7.42
CA VAL A 167 7.74 11.94 -6.00
C VAL A 167 6.36 12.16 -5.36
N GLY A 168 5.44 12.85 -6.04
CA GLY A 168 4.04 12.94 -5.65
C GLY A 168 3.23 11.68 -5.93
N ILE A 169 3.73 10.76 -6.77
CA ILE A 169 3.08 9.49 -7.09
C ILE A 169 2.87 8.65 -5.82
N ILE A 170 3.77 8.71 -4.84
CA ILE A 170 3.67 8.00 -3.55
C ILE A 170 2.39 8.33 -2.77
N ASP A 171 1.72 9.47 -3.00
CA ASP A 171 0.44 9.78 -2.37
C ASP A 171 -0.64 8.72 -2.73
N MET A 172 -0.51 8.07 -3.91
CA MET A 172 -1.45 7.06 -4.44
C MET A 172 -1.41 5.70 -3.72
N ILE A 173 -0.40 5.42 -2.87
CA ILE A 173 -0.25 4.10 -2.21
C ILE A 173 -1.48 3.71 -1.38
N GLN A 174 -2.31 4.66 -0.95
CA GLN A 174 -3.54 4.40 -0.19
C GLN A 174 -4.57 3.60 -1.01
N MET A 175 -4.57 3.76 -2.33
CA MET A 175 -5.53 3.10 -3.22
C MET A 175 -5.25 1.59 -3.39
N ILE A 176 -4.17 1.04 -2.84
CA ILE A 176 -3.90 -0.42 -2.93
C ILE A 176 -4.94 -1.24 -2.14
N GLU A 177 -5.42 -0.76 -0.99
CA GLU A 177 -6.53 -1.42 -0.27
C GLU A 177 -7.88 -1.20 -0.94
N VAL A 178 -8.06 -0.08 -1.66
CA VAL A 178 -9.23 0.16 -2.51
C VAL A 178 -9.26 -0.86 -3.66
N ALA A 179 -8.13 -1.08 -4.32
CA ALA A 179 -8.02 -2.08 -5.37
C ALA A 179 -8.18 -3.52 -4.85
N GLN A 180 -7.57 -3.85 -3.70
CA GLN A 180 -7.70 -5.17 -3.09
C GLN A 180 -9.13 -5.45 -2.58
N SER A 181 -9.78 -4.46 -1.96
CA SER A 181 -11.19 -4.56 -1.53
C SER A 181 -12.12 -4.82 -2.71
N LEU A 182 -11.89 -4.19 -3.86
CA LEU A 182 -12.72 -4.39 -5.05
C LEU A 182 -12.67 -5.84 -5.57
N ARG A 183 -11.55 -6.55 -5.38
CA ARG A 183 -11.41 -7.98 -5.73
C ARG A 183 -12.21 -8.92 -4.82
N VAL A 184 -12.65 -8.43 -3.66
CA VAL A 184 -13.61 -9.10 -2.77
C VAL A 184 -15.03 -8.70 -3.15
N ILE A 185 -15.27 -7.38 -3.29
CA ILE A 185 -16.58 -6.81 -3.60
C ILE A 185 -17.13 -7.34 -4.95
N GLU A 186 -16.27 -7.52 -5.98
CA GLU A 186 -16.71 -8.02 -7.29
C GLU A 186 -17.36 -9.41 -7.25
N LYS A 187 -16.98 -10.24 -6.27
CA LYS A 187 -17.56 -11.56 -6.03
C LYS A 187 -18.86 -11.47 -5.22
N ALA A 188 -18.95 -10.49 -4.33
CA ALA A 188 -20.10 -10.29 -3.45
C ALA A 188 -21.28 -9.59 -4.16
N LEU A 189 -20.98 -8.72 -5.14
CA LEU A 189 -21.95 -7.91 -5.89
C LEU A 189 -22.00 -8.26 -7.39
N PRO A 190 -22.40 -9.48 -7.78
CA PRO A 190 -22.45 -9.90 -9.19
C PRO A 190 -23.46 -9.11 -10.06
N GLY A 191 -24.32 -8.29 -9.45
CA GLY A 191 -25.20 -7.34 -10.15
C GLY A 191 -24.51 -6.04 -10.60
N LYS A 192 -23.40 -5.64 -9.97
CA LYS A 192 -22.67 -4.39 -10.24
C LYS A 192 -21.58 -4.51 -11.31
N LYS A 193 -21.68 -5.51 -12.20
CA LYS A 193 -20.62 -5.85 -13.18
C LYS A 193 -20.22 -4.68 -14.09
N LYS A 194 -21.19 -3.86 -14.53
CA LYS A 194 -20.93 -2.71 -15.40
C LYS A 194 -20.13 -1.63 -14.67
N GLU A 195 -20.57 -1.30 -13.46
CA GLU A 195 -19.94 -0.30 -12.59
C GLU A 195 -18.53 -0.76 -12.16
N ILE A 196 -18.37 -2.03 -11.78
CA ILE A 196 -17.06 -2.63 -11.48
C ILE A 196 -16.12 -2.55 -12.69
N ALA A 197 -16.61 -2.79 -13.91
CA ALA A 197 -15.81 -2.65 -15.13
C ALA A 197 -15.38 -1.18 -15.36
N GLY A 198 -16.27 -0.21 -15.08
CA GLY A 198 -15.91 1.21 -15.09
C GLY A 198 -14.80 1.56 -14.09
N VAL A 199 -14.88 1.05 -12.86
CA VAL A 199 -13.82 1.25 -11.86
C VAL A 199 -12.50 0.61 -12.30
N LYS A 200 -12.54 -0.61 -12.87
CA LYS A 200 -11.33 -1.25 -13.41
C LYS A 200 -10.73 -0.45 -14.57
N SER A 201 -11.56 0.11 -15.45
CA SER A 201 -11.12 0.99 -16.54
C SER A 201 -10.42 2.25 -16.02
N TRP A 202 -10.87 2.81 -14.90
CA TRP A 202 -10.15 3.92 -14.25
C TRP A 202 -8.74 3.51 -13.82
N PHE A 203 -8.59 2.33 -13.19
CA PHE A 203 -7.28 1.79 -12.82
C PHE A 203 -6.42 1.45 -14.04
N GLU A 204 -7.00 1.00 -15.16
CA GLU A 204 -6.29 0.77 -16.43
C GLU A 204 -5.76 2.08 -17.03
N GLN A 205 -6.56 3.15 -16.99
CA GLN A 205 -6.14 4.49 -17.41
C GLN A 205 -5.01 5.03 -16.52
N TYR A 206 -5.11 4.88 -15.19
CA TYR A 206 -4.05 5.26 -14.26
C TYR A 206 -2.77 4.45 -14.50
N LEU A 207 -2.88 3.13 -14.73
CA LEU A 207 -1.75 2.26 -15.07
C LEU A 207 -1.07 2.70 -16.37
N SER A 208 -1.84 3.08 -17.39
CA SER A 208 -1.30 3.65 -18.63
C SER A 208 -0.52 4.95 -18.34
N TRP A 209 -1.13 5.89 -17.62
CA TRP A 209 -0.49 7.16 -17.28
C TRP A 209 0.78 6.98 -16.43
N VAL A 210 0.74 6.20 -15.34
CA VAL A 210 1.87 6.06 -14.40
C VAL A 210 3.04 5.22 -14.97
N THR A 211 2.84 4.53 -16.09
CA THR A 211 3.89 3.76 -16.78
C THR A 211 4.51 4.50 -17.97
N THR A 212 3.86 5.54 -18.49
CA THR A 212 4.26 6.28 -19.70
C THR A 212 4.58 7.77 -19.46
N HIS A 213 3.90 8.43 -18.51
CA HIS A 213 4.12 9.84 -18.21
C HIS A 213 5.48 10.07 -17.51
N PRO A 214 6.21 11.17 -17.79
CA PRO A 214 7.51 11.45 -17.18
C PRO A 214 7.53 11.32 -15.65
N TYR A 215 6.53 11.85 -14.93
CA TYR A 215 6.43 11.70 -13.46
C TYR A 215 6.34 10.24 -12.99
N GLY A 216 5.63 9.39 -13.74
CA GLY A 216 5.56 7.96 -13.45
C GLY A 216 6.89 7.25 -13.72
N ILE A 217 7.61 7.67 -14.77
CA ILE A 217 8.95 7.18 -15.10
C ILE A 217 9.99 7.62 -14.06
N ASP A 218 9.92 8.87 -13.59
CA ASP A 218 10.80 9.41 -12.55
C ASP A 218 10.63 8.63 -11.24
N GLU A 219 9.39 8.44 -10.78
CA GLU A 219 9.10 7.69 -9.56
C GLU A 219 9.55 6.23 -9.68
N ARG A 220 9.23 5.57 -10.81
CA ARG A 220 9.69 4.21 -11.11
C ARG A 220 11.20 4.08 -11.00
N ASN A 221 11.93 5.09 -11.46
CA ASN A 221 13.39 5.10 -11.53
C ASN A 221 14.05 5.60 -10.22
N ALA A 222 13.27 6.02 -9.21
CA ALA A 222 13.79 6.41 -7.91
C ALA A 222 14.53 5.24 -7.22
N LYS A 223 15.62 5.56 -6.52
CA LYS A 223 16.56 4.57 -5.96
C LYS A 223 16.19 4.05 -4.58
N ASN A 224 15.16 4.62 -3.95
CA ASN A 224 14.74 4.38 -2.57
C ASN A 224 13.27 3.92 -2.52
N ASN A 225 12.63 4.02 -1.36
CA ASN A 225 11.23 3.66 -1.12
C ASN A 225 10.21 4.16 -2.17
N HIS A 226 10.47 5.26 -2.87
CA HIS A 226 9.62 5.73 -3.98
C HIS A 226 9.54 4.72 -5.13
N GLY A 227 10.68 4.17 -5.56
CA GLY A 227 10.74 3.14 -6.60
C GLY A 227 10.09 1.83 -6.17
N THR A 228 10.17 1.51 -4.87
CA THR A 228 9.44 0.40 -4.26
C THR A 228 7.94 0.64 -4.30
N CYS A 229 7.47 1.80 -3.85
CA CYS A 229 6.05 2.17 -3.84
C CYS A 229 5.43 2.17 -5.23
N TRP A 230 6.17 2.62 -6.25
CA TRP A 230 5.75 2.50 -7.65
C TRP A 230 5.50 1.04 -8.06
N VAL A 231 6.40 0.11 -7.71
CA VAL A 231 6.20 -1.33 -8.01
C VAL A 231 5.05 -1.91 -7.20
N MET A 232 4.91 -1.54 -5.93
CA MET A 232 3.83 -1.98 -5.04
C MET A 232 2.44 -1.61 -5.61
N GLN A 233 2.23 -0.34 -5.96
CA GLN A 233 0.95 0.12 -6.47
C GLN A 233 0.65 -0.42 -7.87
N VAL A 234 1.64 -0.47 -8.78
CA VAL A 234 1.44 -1.00 -10.14
C VAL A 234 1.13 -2.50 -10.08
N ALA A 235 1.79 -3.26 -9.19
CA ALA A 235 1.46 -4.67 -8.98
C ALA A 235 0.04 -4.85 -8.42
N ALA A 236 -0.39 -4.04 -7.44
CA ALA A 236 -1.74 -4.11 -6.87
C ALA A 236 -2.81 -3.84 -7.93
N PHE A 237 -2.66 -2.76 -8.70
CA PHE A 237 -3.63 -2.36 -9.72
C PHE A 237 -3.62 -3.33 -10.92
N ALA A 238 -2.45 -3.82 -11.34
CA ALA A 238 -2.36 -4.84 -12.38
C ALA A 238 -2.97 -6.19 -11.96
N ARG A 239 -3.00 -6.53 -10.66
CA ARG A 239 -3.76 -7.69 -10.16
C ARG A 239 -5.27 -7.49 -10.19
N LEU A 240 -5.76 -6.27 -10.01
CA LEU A 240 -7.19 -5.95 -10.12
C LEU A 240 -7.69 -6.03 -11.58
N THR A 241 -6.90 -5.48 -12.50
CA THR A 241 -7.23 -5.37 -13.93
C THR A 241 -6.83 -6.61 -14.74
N GLY A 242 -6.02 -7.50 -14.17
CA GLY A 242 -5.56 -8.73 -14.82
C GLY A 242 -4.41 -8.52 -15.81
N ASN A 243 -3.74 -7.36 -15.79
CA ASN A 243 -2.65 -7.02 -16.70
C ASN A 243 -1.37 -7.82 -16.39
N LYS A 244 -1.24 -9.00 -17.01
CA LYS A 244 -0.10 -9.91 -16.80
C LYS A 244 1.26 -9.27 -17.15
N ALA A 245 1.34 -8.49 -18.22
CA ALA A 245 2.58 -7.85 -18.65
C ALA A 245 3.14 -6.86 -17.61
N LEU A 246 2.28 -6.06 -16.97
CA LEU A 246 2.70 -5.19 -15.87
C LEU A 246 3.13 -5.97 -14.62
N LEU A 247 2.53 -7.14 -14.37
CA LEU A 247 2.94 -8.04 -13.29
C LEU A 247 4.32 -8.67 -13.57
N ASP A 248 4.60 -9.04 -14.82
CA ASP A 248 5.93 -9.51 -15.27
C ASP A 248 6.98 -8.39 -15.10
N ILE A 249 6.64 -7.15 -15.47
CA ILE A 249 7.49 -5.97 -15.27
C ILE A 249 7.76 -5.72 -13.78
N CYS A 250 6.75 -5.82 -12.91
CA CYS A 250 6.91 -5.64 -11.47
C CYS A 250 7.80 -6.72 -10.83
N GLU A 251 7.61 -7.98 -11.20
CA GLU A 251 8.50 -9.09 -10.80
C GLU A 251 9.94 -8.84 -11.26
N ASN A 252 10.14 -8.50 -12.54
CA ASN A 252 11.47 -8.26 -13.07
C ASN A 252 12.15 -7.08 -12.37
N ARG A 253 11.43 -5.97 -12.14
CA ARG A 253 11.96 -4.82 -11.39
C ARG A 253 12.31 -5.18 -9.94
N PHE A 254 11.50 -5.99 -9.27
CA PHE A 254 11.84 -6.45 -7.93
C PHE A 254 13.16 -7.24 -7.93
N LYS A 255 13.29 -8.22 -8.83
CA LYS A 255 14.44 -9.14 -8.92
C LYS A 255 15.73 -8.48 -9.40
N THR A 256 15.65 -7.51 -10.30
CA THR A 256 16.82 -6.91 -10.98
C THR A 256 17.15 -5.48 -10.56
N ILE A 257 16.18 -4.71 -10.04
CA ILE A 257 16.37 -3.30 -9.68
C ILE A 257 16.20 -3.05 -8.18
N LEU A 258 15.09 -3.47 -7.57
CA LEU A 258 14.81 -3.12 -6.16
C LEU A 258 15.72 -3.88 -5.20
N LEU A 259 15.59 -5.21 -5.13
CA LEU A 259 16.36 -6.02 -4.17
C LEU A 259 17.89 -5.87 -4.34
N PRO A 260 18.47 -5.90 -5.57
CA PRO A 260 19.92 -5.80 -5.74
C PRO A 260 20.54 -4.43 -5.42
N ASN A 261 19.78 -3.34 -5.56
CA ASN A 261 20.34 -1.98 -5.44
C ASN A 261 19.87 -1.21 -4.19
N GLN A 262 18.79 -1.64 -3.52
CA GLN A 262 18.31 -1.00 -2.31
C GLN A 262 18.74 -1.72 -1.02
N MET A 263 18.81 -3.05 -1.03
CA MET A 263 19.16 -3.84 0.15
C MET A 263 20.67 -4.07 0.22
N ASP A 264 21.29 -3.84 1.38
CA ASP A 264 22.70 -4.17 1.61
C ASP A 264 22.90 -5.64 2.02
N GLU A 265 24.17 -6.06 2.16
CA GLU A 265 24.53 -7.43 2.51
C GLU A 265 24.00 -7.87 3.88
N ASN A 266 23.63 -6.95 4.78
CA ASN A 266 23.06 -7.26 6.09
C ASN A 266 21.53 -7.37 6.06
N GLY A 267 20.89 -7.02 4.94
CA GLY A 267 19.42 -6.94 4.83
C GLY A 267 18.86 -5.54 5.08
N ALA A 268 19.71 -4.55 5.36
CA ALA A 268 19.28 -3.18 5.63
C ALA A 268 18.96 -2.42 4.33
N PHE A 269 18.29 -1.28 4.45
CA PHE A 269 18.04 -0.35 3.33
C PHE A 269 18.79 0.99 3.54
N PRO A 270 20.04 1.14 3.05
CA PRO A 270 20.91 2.25 3.47
C PRO A 270 20.43 3.65 3.10
N LEU A 271 19.62 3.80 2.04
CA LEU A 271 19.06 5.11 1.67
C LEU A 271 17.95 5.56 2.62
N GLU A 272 17.31 4.62 3.32
CA GLU A 272 16.28 4.89 4.33
C GLU A 272 16.93 5.21 5.69
N LEU A 273 17.98 4.45 6.05
CA LEU A 273 18.75 4.65 7.27
C LEU A 273 19.55 5.97 7.32
N ARG A 274 19.74 6.65 6.17
CA ARG A 274 20.40 7.96 6.07
C ARG A 274 19.44 9.15 6.19
N ARG A 275 18.14 8.90 6.38
CA ARG A 275 17.12 9.96 6.49
C ARG A 275 17.06 10.52 7.91
N THR A 276 16.38 11.65 8.07
CA THR A 276 16.10 12.25 9.39
C THR A 276 14.99 11.51 10.17
N LYS A 277 14.26 10.60 9.52
CA LYS A 277 13.33 9.63 10.16
C LYS A 277 13.73 8.19 9.81
N PRO A 278 14.95 7.73 10.18
CA PRO A 278 15.51 6.50 9.63
C PRO A 278 14.76 5.23 10.08
N TYR A 279 14.10 5.25 11.25
CA TYR A 279 13.30 4.12 11.73
C TYR A 279 11.99 4.02 10.93
N GLY A 280 11.22 5.10 10.85
CA GLY A 280 10.00 5.17 10.05
C GLY A 280 10.21 4.83 8.57
N TYR A 281 11.28 5.36 7.94
CA TYR A 281 11.60 5.04 6.54
C TYR A 281 12.05 3.58 6.34
N ALA A 282 12.79 2.99 7.28
CA ALA A 282 13.21 1.60 7.19
C ALA A 282 12.03 0.62 7.39
N LEU A 283 11.14 0.90 8.33
CA LEU A 283 9.86 0.17 8.50
C LEU A 283 9.04 0.24 7.21
N PHE A 284 8.78 1.45 6.71
CA PHE A 284 7.97 1.72 5.53
C PHE A 284 8.47 1.01 4.25
N ASN A 285 9.78 1.07 3.95
CA ASN A 285 10.31 0.38 2.76
C ASN A 285 10.27 -1.15 2.92
N THR A 286 10.44 -1.67 4.14
CA THR A 286 10.35 -3.11 4.43
C THR A 286 8.92 -3.61 4.24
N ASP A 287 7.92 -2.84 4.70
CA ASP A 287 6.50 -3.10 4.44
C ASP A 287 6.15 -3.05 2.97
N ALA A 288 6.63 -2.06 2.22
CA ALA A 288 6.39 -1.95 0.79
C ALA A 288 7.01 -3.12 0.01
N MET A 289 8.26 -3.51 0.33
CA MET A 289 8.93 -4.68 -0.26
C MET A 289 8.18 -5.99 0.07
N ALA A 290 7.79 -6.21 1.33
CA ALA A 290 7.00 -7.37 1.74
C ALA A 290 5.62 -7.41 1.05
N THR A 291 4.99 -6.26 0.86
CA THR A 291 3.70 -6.13 0.17
C THR A 291 3.81 -6.50 -1.31
N ILE A 292 4.89 -6.11 -2.00
CA ILE A 292 5.18 -6.57 -3.38
C ILE A 292 5.27 -8.10 -3.43
N CYS A 293 6.02 -8.72 -2.50
CA CYS A 293 6.16 -10.16 -2.43
C CYS A 293 4.83 -10.89 -2.14
N HIS A 294 3.94 -10.29 -1.34
CA HIS A 294 2.61 -10.82 -1.08
C HIS A 294 1.68 -10.72 -2.30
N ILE A 295 1.65 -9.56 -2.98
CA ILE A 295 0.87 -9.33 -4.22
C ILE A 295 1.31 -10.27 -5.35
N LEU A 296 2.60 -10.60 -5.40
CA LEU A 296 3.23 -11.44 -6.42
C LEU A 296 3.69 -12.80 -5.87
N ALA A 297 3.01 -13.32 -4.84
CA ALA A 297 3.39 -14.59 -4.20
C ALA A 297 3.32 -15.81 -5.15
N ASP A 298 2.48 -15.76 -6.18
CA ASP A 298 2.39 -16.72 -7.29
C ASP A 298 3.61 -16.71 -8.23
N ARG A 299 4.52 -15.74 -8.07
CA ARG A 299 5.77 -15.57 -8.84
C ARG A 299 7.03 -15.83 -7.99
N SER A 300 6.84 -16.50 -6.84
CA SER A 300 7.91 -16.97 -5.96
C SER A 300 8.86 -15.87 -5.44
N LEU A 301 8.37 -14.64 -5.25
CA LEU A 301 9.23 -13.54 -4.76
C LEU A 301 9.72 -13.74 -3.33
N TRP A 302 8.93 -14.39 -2.48
CA TRP A 302 9.32 -14.71 -1.10
C TRP A 302 10.54 -15.63 -1.00
N THR A 303 10.70 -16.55 -1.96
CA THR A 303 11.81 -17.51 -2.02
C THR A 303 12.94 -17.07 -2.96
N PHE A 304 12.81 -15.91 -3.61
CA PHE A 304 13.87 -15.36 -4.46
C PHE A 304 15.04 -14.86 -3.59
N SER A 305 16.26 -15.28 -3.94
CA SER A 305 17.50 -14.83 -3.31
C SER A 305 18.52 -14.44 -4.37
N LEU A 306 19.33 -13.43 -4.05
CA LEU A 306 20.50 -13.07 -4.85
C LEU A 306 21.67 -14.03 -4.56
N PRO A 307 22.69 -14.10 -5.44
CA PRO A 307 23.85 -14.99 -5.24
C PRO A 307 24.63 -14.73 -3.94
N ASP A 308 24.55 -13.52 -3.39
CA ASP A 308 25.14 -13.11 -2.10
C ASP A 308 24.23 -13.38 -0.88
N GLY A 309 23.09 -14.04 -1.09
CA GLY A 309 22.15 -14.40 -0.02
C GLY A 309 21.24 -13.26 0.45
N ARG A 310 21.22 -12.09 -0.21
CA ARG A 310 20.18 -11.07 0.04
C ARG A 310 18.82 -11.56 -0.45
N ASN A 311 17.82 -11.49 0.42
CA ASN A 311 16.43 -11.88 0.18
C ASN A 311 15.49 -11.20 1.20
N MET A 312 14.18 -11.41 1.06
CA MET A 312 13.20 -10.81 1.97
C MET A 312 13.24 -11.35 3.40
N GLU A 313 13.64 -12.60 3.60
CA GLU A 313 13.83 -13.16 4.95
C GLU A 313 14.91 -12.39 5.69
N LYS A 314 16.02 -12.06 5.01
CA LYS A 314 17.12 -11.25 5.53
C LYS A 314 16.68 -9.82 5.84
N GLY A 315 15.90 -9.18 4.96
CA GLY A 315 15.35 -7.84 5.20
C GLY A 315 14.43 -7.76 6.43
N ILE A 316 13.53 -8.74 6.59
CA ILE A 316 12.68 -8.84 7.77
C ILE A 316 13.52 -9.15 9.02
N SER A 317 14.51 -10.04 8.91
CA SER A 317 15.40 -10.41 10.01
C SER A 317 16.28 -9.25 10.48
N PHE A 318 16.65 -8.32 9.59
CA PHE A 318 17.34 -7.08 9.95
C PHE A 318 16.44 -6.16 10.78
N MET A 319 15.18 -5.93 10.36
CA MET A 319 14.26 -5.03 11.07
C MET A 319 13.65 -5.63 12.34
N TYR A 320 13.49 -6.96 12.39
CA TYR A 320 12.76 -7.64 13.47
C TYR A 320 13.27 -7.30 14.89
N PRO A 321 14.58 -7.33 15.21
CA PRO A 321 15.07 -7.00 16.54
C PRO A 321 14.68 -5.60 17.02
N PHE A 322 14.61 -4.63 16.10
CA PHE A 322 14.26 -3.23 16.39
C PHE A 322 12.75 -3.00 16.48
N VAL A 323 11.92 -3.92 15.96
CA VAL A 323 10.46 -3.90 16.15
C VAL A 323 10.07 -4.64 17.43
N ALA A 324 10.74 -5.76 17.74
CA ALA A 324 10.54 -6.49 18.99
C ALA A 324 11.07 -5.74 20.23
N ASP A 325 12.15 -4.97 20.08
CA ASP A 325 12.66 -4.07 21.13
C ASP A 325 13.30 -2.83 20.49
N LYS A 326 12.54 -1.74 20.47
CA LYS A 326 12.93 -0.44 19.92
C LYS A 326 14.16 0.17 20.59
N ASN A 327 14.49 -0.21 21.83
CA ASN A 327 15.68 0.29 22.53
C ASN A 327 16.98 -0.24 21.92
N LYS A 328 16.92 -1.29 21.10
CA LYS A 328 18.07 -1.81 20.35
C LYS A 328 18.41 -0.99 19.11
N TRP A 329 17.60 0.00 18.74
CA TRP A 329 17.85 0.85 17.57
C TRP A 329 19.16 1.64 17.72
N THR A 330 20.13 1.36 16.83
CA THR A 330 21.48 1.92 16.88
C THR A 330 21.70 3.14 15.97
N TYR A 331 20.72 3.47 15.13
CA TYR A 331 20.73 4.66 14.27
C TYR A 331 20.11 5.86 15.01
N PRO A 332 20.19 7.10 14.45
CA PRO A 332 19.52 8.24 15.05
C PRO A 332 18.02 7.99 15.27
N LYS A 333 17.45 8.65 16.30
CA LYS A 333 16.00 8.70 16.48
C LYS A 333 15.37 9.55 15.37
N ASP A 334 14.13 9.22 15.03
CA ASP A 334 13.34 10.00 14.08
C ASP A 334 13.08 11.41 14.63
N VAL A 335 13.36 12.45 13.83
CA VAL A 335 13.18 13.86 14.24
C VAL A 335 11.73 14.26 14.52
N MET A 336 10.76 13.46 14.05
CA MET A 336 9.34 13.59 14.36
C MET A 336 8.71 12.20 14.42
N TYR A 337 7.65 12.04 15.22
CA TYR A 337 6.86 10.81 15.33
C TYR A 337 7.64 9.57 15.79
N TRP A 338 8.80 9.75 16.42
CA TRP A 338 9.59 8.64 16.97
C TRP A 338 8.72 7.71 17.82
N ASP A 339 8.00 8.25 18.81
CA ASP A 339 7.23 7.48 19.79
C ASP A 339 5.99 6.76 19.21
N GLU A 340 5.54 7.13 18.02
CA GLU A 340 4.39 6.54 17.32
C GLU A 340 4.72 5.20 16.63
N TRP A 341 6.02 4.85 16.53
CA TRP A 341 6.52 3.61 15.94
C TRP A 341 7.05 2.63 17.00
N PRO A 342 7.06 1.31 16.75
CA PRO A 342 6.45 0.63 15.61
C PRO A 342 4.97 0.32 15.87
N VAL A 343 4.23 0.12 14.78
CA VAL A 343 2.87 -0.44 14.79
C VAL A 343 2.88 -1.86 14.23
N ALA A 344 1.73 -2.51 14.10
CA ALA A 344 1.60 -3.89 13.64
C ALA A 344 1.98 -4.05 12.14
N GLN A 345 3.29 -4.05 11.86
CA GLN A 345 3.82 -3.88 10.51
C GLN A 345 3.48 -5.06 9.56
N PRO A 346 2.91 -4.78 8.37
CA PRO A 346 2.62 -5.76 7.31
C PRO A 346 3.73 -6.76 7.02
N PHE A 347 5.01 -6.37 7.08
CA PHE A 347 6.13 -7.27 6.81
C PHE A 347 6.22 -8.43 7.81
N LEU A 348 5.87 -8.20 9.09
CA LEU A 348 5.84 -9.27 10.09
C LEU A 348 4.69 -10.24 9.82
N LEU A 349 3.50 -9.72 9.46
CA LEU A 349 2.35 -10.54 9.13
C LEU A 349 2.61 -11.38 7.87
N PHE A 350 2.95 -10.74 6.75
CA PHE A 350 3.17 -11.44 5.49
C PHE A 350 4.40 -12.36 5.54
N GLY A 351 5.47 -11.92 6.21
CA GLY A 351 6.64 -12.77 6.50
C GLY A 351 6.30 -13.99 7.36
N SER A 352 5.46 -13.83 8.39
CA SER A 352 5.05 -14.97 9.22
C SER A 352 4.28 -16.04 8.44
N ILE A 353 3.51 -15.64 7.43
CA ILE A 353 2.82 -16.56 6.50
C ILE A 353 3.85 -17.24 5.59
N ALA A 354 4.68 -16.44 4.90
CA ALA A 354 5.63 -16.93 3.90
C ALA A 354 6.69 -17.90 4.48
N PHE A 355 7.23 -17.56 5.66
CA PHE A 355 8.30 -18.31 6.32
C PHE A 355 7.81 -19.17 7.50
N LYS A 356 6.49 -19.25 7.73
CA LYS A 356 5.85 -19.97 8.85
C LYS A 356 6.37 -19.54 10.24
N ASN A 357 6.84 -18.29 10.35
CA ASN A 357 7.51 -17.78 11.53
C ASN A 357 6.50 -17.30 12.59
N LYS A 358 6.20 -18.18 13.56
CA LYS A 358 5.29 -17.88 14.67
C LYS A 358 5.76 -16.72 15.57
N THR A 359 7.07 -16.50 15.69
CA THR A 359 7.63 -15.44 16.52
C THR A 359 7.31 -14.07 15.93
N TRP A 360 7.45 -13.90 14.61
CA TRP A 360 7.07 -12.67 13.92
C TRP A 360 5.57 -12.38 14.03
N LEU A 361 4.72 -13.40 13.90
CA LEU A 361 3.28 -13.23 14.12
C LEU A 361 2.95 -12.86 15.58
N GLY A 362 3.65 -13.47 16.53
CA GLY A 362 3.50 -13.17 17.96
C GLY A 362 3.82 -11.71 18.26
N THR A 363 4.95 -11.21 17.76
CA THR A 363 5.34 -9.80 17.87
C THR A 363 4.35 -8.88 17.15
N TRP A 364 3.89 -9.24 15.94
CA TRP A 364 2.87 -8.47 15.24
C TRP A 364 1.58 -8.32 16.07
N GLY A 365 1.14 -9.39 16.74
CA GLY A 365 -0.06 -9.39 17.58
C GLY A 365 0.02 -8.55 18.85
N THR A 366 1.23 -8.19 19.31
CA THR A 366 1.44 -7.32 20.49
C THR A 366 1.55 -5.83 20.17
N LEU A 367 1.61 -5.46 18.89
CA LEU A 367 1.78 -4.07 18.44
C LEU A 367 0.44 -3.38 18.20
N GLU A 368 0.44 -2.04 18.12
CA GLU A 368 -0.77 -1.27 17.81
C GLU A 368 -1.30 -1.63 16.41
N ARG A 369 -2.57 -2.05 16.33
CA ARG A 369 -3.24 -2.52 15.12
C ARG A 369 -4.17 -1.46 14.50
N PHE A 370 -4.52 -0.42 15.24
CA PHE A 370 -5.44 0.64 14.85
C PHE A 370 -4.87 2.04 15.17
N PRO A 371 -3.69 2.42 14.62
CA PRO A 371 -3.06 3.70 14.92
C PRO A 371 -3.92 4.90 14.49
N GLU A 372 -3.95 5.92 15.34
CA GLU A 372 -4.74 7.14 15.14
C GLU A 372 -3.90 8.33 14.63
N ASN A 373 -2.56 8.28 14.75
CA ASN A 373 -1.66 9.32 14.28
C ASN A 373 -1.65 9.44 12.74
N GLU A 374 -1.84 10.65 12.20
CA GLU A 374 -1.98 10.90 10.76
C GLU A 374 -0.73 10.57 9.91
N GLU A 375 0.48 10.57 10.50
CA GLU A 375 1.73 10.18 9.83
C GLU A 375 1.98 8.66 9.88
N VAL A 376 1.40 7.94 10.85
CA VAL A 376 1.43 6.47 10.90
C VAL A 376 0.31 5.86 10.05
N ILE A 377 -0.88 6.47 10.09
CA ILE A 377 -1.76 6.57 8.91
C ILE A 377 -0.96 7.27 7.78
N ARG A 378 -1.41 7.29 6.53
CA ARG A 378 -0.55 7.54 5.36
C ARG A 378 0.57 6.49 5.17
N ASN A 379 1.65 6.51 5.97
CA ASN A 379 2.82 5.65 5.76
C ASN A 379 2.54 4.14 6.01
N LEU A 380 1.46 3.75 6.68
CA LEU A 380 1.02 2.35 6.77
C LEU A 380 -0.08 2.01 5.72
N PRO A 381 0.19 1.84 4.41
CA PRO A 381 -0.87 1.70 3.40
C PRO A 381 -1.69 0.41 3.52
N ILE A 382 -1.19 -0.60 4.23
CA ILE A 382 -1.88 -1.87 4.51
C ILE A 382 -2.39 -1.80 5.95
N ARG A 383 -3.70 -1.57 6.14
CA ARG A 383 -4.36 -1.36 7.44
C ARG A 383 -5.44 -2.39 7.74
N ASN A 384 -5.89 -3.11 6.71
CA ASN A 384 -6.98 -4.06 6.80
C ASN A 384 -6.50 -5.48 6.45
N PRO A 385 -5.61 -6.12 7.26
CA PRO A 385 -5.07 -7.45 7.00
C PRO A 385 -6.04 -8.48 6.39
N LEU A 386 -7.30 -8.50 6.85
CA LEU A 386 -8.33 -9.42 6.39
C LEU A 386 -8.59 -9.40 4.88
N ILE A 387 -8.50 -8.25 4.22
CA ILE A 387 -8.70 -8.20 2.76
C ILE A 387 -7.51 -8.77 1.98
N TRP A 388 -6.35 -8.93 2.64
CA TRP A 388 -5.10 -9.42 2.06
C TRP A 388 -4.85 -10.92 2.28
N LEU A 389 -5.54 -11.53 3.26
CA LEU A 389 -5.50 -12.98 3.47
C LEU A 389 -6.46 -13.69 2.51
N LYS A 390 -6.10 -14.90 2.09
CA LYS A 390 -6.95 -15.75 1.24
C LYS A 390 -7.91 -16.53 2.13
N MET A 391 -9.18 -16.12 2.14
CA MET A 391 -10.32 -16.94 2.59
C MET A 391 -11.05 -17.58 1.41
#